data_AF-A0A7S7SMS1-F1
#
_entry.id   AF-A0A7S7SMS1-F1
#
_cell.length_a   1.000
_cell.length_b   1.000
_cell.length_c   1.000
_cell.angle_alpha   90.00
_cell.angle_beta   90.00
_cell.angle_gamma   90.00
#
_symmetry.space_group_name_H-M   'P 1'
#
loop_
_entity.id
_entity.type
_entity.pdbx_description
1 polymer ?
#
loop_
_entity_poly.entity_id
_entity_poly.type
_entity_poly.pdbx_seq_one_letter_code
_entity_poly.pdbx_strand_id
1 'polypeptide(L)'
;MTSKELVSVFLTGTLMICPTMPLAAQKKKQDSAARETVAKPQTEKEKRKAEEKLKKELMTPYRKWLNEDVIYIITDEEKKAFSRLATDEEREQFIEQFWLRRDPTPDSQENEYKEEHYRRIAYANERYASGIPGWKTDRGQIYITFGPPDEIESHPSGGTYERPYEEGGGTTSTYPFEKWRYRYLANVGSGTDINIEFVDKTMTGEYRMTMDPSEKDALLMVPGAGLTMMEQMGMSSKNDRFNRTDGTRLGTGNTPQSARMNQFERLQQFADLQKAPKVKFTDLEAQVNSRIMFNLLPMQARADFFPTTSTTVMTNITLQFNRKDLQFKQNGPVSQGVVNIYARITSMARRVVNVFEDVVTVDIATDMLQEGSKGSSIYQKSVPLAPGKYRLNVVAKDVVGGNMNNYEMSLDVPRMDDDKLFASSLILADVLEKVPTRSIGTGQFVIGSSKVRPRMGDNFKNSEKMGIYVKLYNFQPDEKTNKPSGTVEYEIVKTSDNSKVLEFTEDVTQIEGSASQMTIEKMLPLGNLNLAPGQYTIRLKVTDKLKNQSLTQSAQFSIT
;
A
#
# COMPACT_ATOMS: atom_id res chain seq x y z
N MET A 1 -82.09 -17.54 43.02
CA MET A 1 -82.77 -16.95 41.84
C MET A 1 -81.72 -16.55 40.82
N THR A 2 -81.88 -17.13 39.62
CA THR A 2 -81.31 -16.77 38.29
C THR A 2 -79.78 -16.85 38.11
N SER A 3 -79.20 -17.96 37.64
CA SER A 3 -79.15 -18.54 36.25
C SER A 3 -77.91 -18.02 35.49
N LYS A 4 -77.03 -18.78 34.81
CA LYS A 4 -76.99 -20.10 34.13
C LYS A 4 -75.48 -20.46 33.93
N GLU A 5 -75.03 -21.71 34.14
CA GLU A 5 -74.74 -22.78 33.12
C GLU A 5 -73.81 -22.35 31.94
N LEU A 6 -72.83 -23.08 31.40
CA LEU A 6 -72.56 -24.52 31.15
C LEU A 6 -71.01 -24.73 30.96
N VAL A 7 -70.37 -25.80 31.47
CA VAL A 7 -69.99 -27.12 30.82
C VAL A 7 -68.97 -26.98 29.64
N SER A 8 -67.75 -27.56 29.66
CA SER A 8 -67.33 -28.96 29.40
C SER A 8 -65.79 -29.08 29.64
N VAL A 9 -65.18 -29.98 30.44
CA VAL A 9 -64.98 -31.46 30.32
C VAL A 9 -64.18 -31.82 29.04
N PHE A 10 -63.03 -32.53 29.00
CA PHE A 10 -62.14 -33.18 29.99
C PHE A 10 -60.85 -33.73 29.30
N LEU A 11 -59.83 -34.11 30.11
CA LEU A 11 -58.78 -35.16 29.91
C LEU A 11 -57.64 -34.87 28.89
N THR A 12 -56.33 -35.14 29.07
CA THR A 12 -55.56 -36.01 30.00
C THR A 12 -54.04 -35.76 29.82
N GLY A 13 -53.25 -35.92 30.89
CA GLY A 13 -51.83 -36.37 30.91
C GLY A 13 -50.78 -35.44 30.29
N THR A 14 -49.57 -35.21 30.83
CA THR A 14 -48.70 -36.12 31.55
C THR A 14 -47.61 -35.32 32.28
N LEU A 15 -47.22 -35.84 33.44
CA LEU A 15 -46.20 -35.42 34.40
C LEU A 15 -44.79 -35.28 33.79
N MET A 16 -44.06 -34.19 34.08
CA MET A 16 -42.61 -34.28 34.30
C MET A 16 -42.08 -33.18 35.22
N ILE A 17 -41.22 -33.61 36.14
CA ILE A 17 -40.81 -33.00 37.40
C ILE A 17 -39.71 -31.95 37.16
N CYS A 18 -39.86 -30.74 37.73
CA CYS A 18 -38.79 -29.75 37.90
C CYS A 18 -38.60 -29.46 39.39
N PRO A 19 -37.40 -29.60 39.97
CA PRO A 19 -37.11 -29.02 41.26
C PRO A 19 -36.37 -27.68 41.11
N THR A 20 -37.13 -26.61 41.35
CA THR A 20 -36.83 -25.51 42.30
C THR A 20 -35.40 -24.94 42.37
N MET A 21 -35.23 -23.71 41.89
CA MET A 21 -34.25 -22.75 42.43
C MET A 21 -34.75 -22.15 43.75
N PRO A 22 -33.87 -21.82 44.71
CA PRO A 22 -34.09 -20.73 45.63
C PRO A 22 -33.17 -19.53 45.31
N LEU A 23 -33.81 -18.37 45.26
CA LEU A 23 -33.22 -17.04 45.14
C LEU A 23 -32.83 -16.54 46.54
N ALA A 24 -31.57 -16.16 46.77
CA ALA A 24 -31.22 -15.17 47.80
C ALA A 24 -29.80 -14.62 47.60
N ALA A 25 -29.73 -13.30 47.50
CA ALA A 25 -28.55 -12.50 47.21
C ALA A 25 -27.57 -12.38 48.40
N GLN A 26 -26.27 -12.24 48.11
CA GLN A 26 -25.37 -11.47 48.96
C GLN A 26 -24.13 -10.93 48.21
N LYS A 27 -23.94 -9.62 48.38
CA LYS A 27 -22.84 -8.74 47.92
C LYS A 27 -21.45 -9.40 47.97
N LYS A 28 -20.64 -9.20 46.92
CA LYS A 28 -19.18 -9.28 47.02
C LYS A 28 -18.51 -8.00 46.53
N LYS A 29 -17.68 -7.47 47.44
CA LYS A 29 -16.77 -6.35 47.30
C LYS A 29 -15.82 -6.54 46.12
N GLN A 30 -15.55 -5.42 45.48
CA GLN A 30 -14.56 -5.23 44.43
C GLN A 30 -13.20 -4.98 45.12
N ASP A 31 -12.34 -5.99 45.11
CA ASP A 31 -10.92 -5.82 45.43
C ASP A 31 -10.12 -5.68 44.13
N SER A 32 -9.45 -4.55 44.02
CA SER A 32 -8.48 -4.21 42.97
C SER A 32 -7.21 -5.04 43.12
N ALA A 33 -7.03 -6.06 42.28
CA ALA A 33 -5.76 -6.76 42.12
C ALA A 33 -5.01 -6.22 40.88
N ALA A 34 -3.75 -5.85 41.10
CA ALA A 34 -2.83 -5.31 40.12
C ALA A 34 -2.66 -6.22 38.88
N ARG A 35 -2.50 -5.61 37.70
CA ARG A 35 -2.09 -6.29 36.47
C ARG A 35 -0.67 -6.85 36.63
N GLU A 36 -0.54 -8.16 36.77
CA GLU A 36 0.73 -8.85 36.53
C GLU A 36 0.97 -9.00 35.01
N THR A 37 1.96 -8.28 34.49
CA THR A 37 2.39 -8.30 33.09
C THR A 37 3.49 -9.32 32.85
N VAL A 38 3.21 -10.61 33.00
CA VAL A 38 4.10 -11.68 32.52
C VAL A 38 3.27 -12.80 31.91
N ALA A 39 3.31 -12.93 30.59
CA ALA A 39 2.69 -14.05 29.89
C ALA A 39 3.46 -15.35 30.21
N LYS A 40 2.76 -16.34 30.79
CA LYS A 40 3.32 -17.69 30.95
C LYS A 40 3.49 -18.34 29.57
N PRO A 41 4.61 -19.04 29.29
CA PRO A 41 4.80 -19.75 28.03
C PRO A 41 3.73 -20.84 27.86
N GLN A 42 3.04 -20.82 26.71
CA GLN A 42 2.03 -21.82 26.36
C GLN A 42 2.62 -23.23 26.38
N THR A 43 1.86 -24.17 26.93
CA THR A 43 2.28 -25.57 27.06
C THR A 43 2.36 -26.28 25.71
N GLU A 44 3.24 -27.28 25.55
CA GLU A 44 3.39 -28.04 24.27
C GLU A 44 2.08 -28.62 23.74
N LYS A 45 1.14 -28.96 24.63
CA LYS A 45 -0.16 -29.51 24.27
C LYS A 45 -1.11 -28.44 23.68
N GLU A 46 -0.99 -27.20 24.14
CA GLU A 46 -1.73 -26.05 23.59
C GLU A 46 -1.13 -25.62 22.25
N LYS A 47 0.20 -25.64 22.12
CA LYS A 47 0.89 -25.42 20.83
C LYS A 47 0.49 -26.46 19.78
N ARG A 48 0.49 -27.76 20.12
CA ARG A 48 0.05 -28.82 19.20
C ARG A 48 -1.42 -28.70 18.82
N LYS A 49 -2.31 -28.35 19.75
CA LYS A 49 -3.73 -28.09 19.43
C LYS A 49 -3.95 -26.85 18.58
N ALA A 50 -3.19 -25.79 18.82
CA ALA A 50 -3.21 -24.58 17.99
C ALA A 50 -2.66 -24.86 16.59
N GLU A 51 -1.59 -25.64 16.47
CA GLU A 51 -1.03 -26.12 15.19
C GLU A 51 -1.98 -27.07 14.45
N GLU A 52 -2.69 -27.96 15.16
CA GLU A 52 -3.69 -28.85 14.57
C GLU A 52 -4.95 -28.09 14.13
N LYS A 53 -5.38 -27.09 14.90
CA LYS A 53 -6.49 -26.19 14.53
C LYS A 53 -6.11 -25.31 13.35
N LEU A 54 -4.90 -24.73 13.35
CA LEU A 54 -4.29 -24.00 12.24
C LEU A 54 -4.18 -24.89 11.00
N LYS A 55 -3.74 -26.16 11.15
CA LYS A 55 -3.73 -27.15 10.05
C LYS A 55 -5.13 -27.46 9.51
N LYS A 56 -6.16 -27.46 10.36
CA LYS A 56 -7.56 -27.69 9.97
C LYS A 56 -8.19 -26.47 9.29
N GLU A 57 -7.86 -25.26 9.74
CA GLU A 57 -8.23 -23.98 9.09
C GLU A 57 -7.42 -23.72 7.81
N LEU A 58 -6.23 -24.32 7.69
CA LEU A 58 -5.45 -24.42 6.45
C LEU A 58 -5.99 -25.50 5.47
N MET A 59 -7.12 -26.19 5.75
CA MET A 59 -7.74 -27.12 4.76
C MET A 59 -8.77 -26.44 3.84
N THR A 60 -8.90 -25.13 3.99
CA THR A 60 -9.78 -24.18 3.29
C THR A 60 -8.96 -23.52 2.14
N PRO A 61 -9.56 -22.94 1.09
CA PRO A 61 -8.96 -22.42 -0.17
C PRO A 61 -7.51 -21.88 -0.15
N TYR A 62 -7.06 -21.27 0.95
CA TYR A 62 -5.71 -20.77 1.17
C TYR A 62 -4.58 -21.79 0.96
N ARG A 63 -4.80 -23.08 1.28
CA ARG A 63 -3.78 -24.12 1.04
C ARG A 63 -3.63 -24.44 -0.43
N LYS A 64 -4.73 -24.43 -1.17
CA LYS A 64 -4.69 -24.58 -2.63
C LYS A 64 -3.97 -23.37 -3.23
N TRP A 65 -4.33 -22.17 -2.82
CA TRP A 65 -3.66 -20.95 -3.27
C TRP A 65 -2.14 -21.01 -3.03
N LEU A 66 -1.71 -21.32 -1.81
CA LEU A 66 -0.29 -21.33 -1.44
C LEU A 66 0.53 -22.45 -2.11
N ASN A 67 -0.06 -23.64 -2.29
CA ASN A 67 0.68 -24.83 -2.76
C ASN A 67 0.43 -25.17 -4.23
N GLU A 68 -0.53 -24.53 -4.88
CA GLU A 68 -0.84 -24.77 -6.29
C GLU A 68 -0.79 -23.45 -7.06
N ASP A 69 -1.59 -22.45 -6.67
CA ASP A 69 -1.75 -21.23 -7.47
C ASP A 69 -0.47 -20.40 -7.52
N VAL A 70 0.19 -20.15 -6.39
CA VAL A 70 1.35 -19.21 -6.34
C VAL A 70 2.69 -19.87 -6.09
N ILE A 71 2.76 -21.21 -6.11
CA ILE A 71 3.94 -21.98 -5.68
C ILE A 71 5.26 -21.56 -6.34
N TYR A 72 5.23 -21.16 -7.61
CA TYR A 72 6.44 -20.77 -8.37
C TYR A 72 6.77 -19.28 -8.34
N ILE A 73 5.85 -18.45 -7.83
CA ILE A 73 5.99 -16.99 -7.83
C ILE A 73 6.04 -16.40 -6.41
N ILE A 74 5.69 -17.18 -5.39
CA ILE A 74 5.81 -16.80 -3.98
C ILE A 74 7.23 -17.04 -3.46
N THR A 75 7.80 -16.07 -2.74
CA THR A 75 9.11 -16.21 -2.12
C THR A 75 9.04 -17.02 -0.82
N ASP A 76 10.17 -17.55 -0.37
CA ASP A 76 10.24 -18.26 0.92
C ASP A 76 9.87 -17.36 2.11
N GLU A 77 10.16 -16.07 2.01
CA GLU A 77 9.81 -15.06 3.02
C GLU A 77 8.31 -14.79 3.03
N GLU A 78 7.70 -14.58 1.87
CA GLU A 78 6.25 -14.41 1.70
C GLU A 78 5.50 -15.66 2.20
N LYS A 79 6.00 -16.86 1.89
CA LYS A 79 5.42 -18.13 2.34
C LYS A 79 5.46 -18.28 3.86
N LYS A 80 6.57 -17.90 4.50
CA LYS A 80 6.71 -17.88 5.96
C LYS A 80 5.78 -16.84 6.60
N ALA A 81 5.65 -15.66 6.00
CA ALA A 81 4.75 -14.60 6.47
C ALA A 81 3.29 -15.06 6.41
N PHE A 82 2.86 -15.62 5.27
CA PHE A 82 1.49 -16.13 5.09
C PHE A 82 1.14 -17.24 6.09
N SER A 83 2.10 -18.13 6.38
CA SER A 83 1.90 -19.23 7.33
C SER A 83 1.74 -18.79 8.78
N ARG A 84 2.13 -17.55 9.13
CA ARG A 84 2.00 -16.98 10.48
C ARG A 84 0.69 -16.24 10.71
N LEU A 85 -0.10 -16.00 9.65
CA LEU A 85 -1.39 -15.30 9.74
C LEU A 85 -2.42 -16.19 10.46
N ALA A 86 -3.15 -15.60 11.39
CA ALA A 86 -4.04 -16.32 12.29
C ALA A 86 -5.48 -16.36 11.74
N THR A 87 -5.95 -15.25 11.16
CA THR A 87 -7.35 -15.13 10.70
C THR A 87 -7.48 -15.27 9.19
N ASP A 88 -8.70 -15.55 8.73
CA ASP A 88 -9.01 -15.64 7.29
C ASP A 88 -8.99 -14.26 6.64
N GLU A 89 -9.43 -13.21 7.33
CA GLU A 89 -9.37 -11.83 6.84
C GLU A 89 -7.91 -11.38 6.61
N GLU A 90 -6.99 -11.75 7.51
CA GLU A 90 -5.55 -11.48 7.34
C GLU A 90 -4.99 -12.19 6.09
N ARG A 91 -5.43 -13.42 5.83
CA ARG A 91 -5.00 -14.21 4.66
C ARG A 91 -5.56 -13.64 3.37
N GLU A 92 -6.82 -13.22 3.34
CA GLU A 92 -7.43 -12.57 2.17
C GLU A 92 -6.73 -11.25 1.84
N GLN A 93 -6.45 -10.42 2.84
CA GLN A 93 -5.69 -9.18 2.66
C GLN A 93 -4.28 -9.45 2.12
N PHE A 94 -3.60 -10.48 2.64
CA PHE A 94 -2.29 -10.87 2.12
C PHE A 94 -2.35 -11.27 0.64
N ILE A 95 -3.37 -12.04 0.25
CA ILE A 95 -3.56 -12.50 -1.13
C ILE A 95 -3.83 -11.31 -2.06
N GLU A 96 -4.70 -10.38 -1.64
CA GLU A 96 -4.99 -9.17 -2.41
C GLU A 96 -3.70 -8.33 -2.64
N GLN A 97 -2.95 -8.07 -1.57
CA GLN A 97 -1.68 -7.35 -1.66
C GLN A 97 -0.65 -8.14 -2.47
N PHE A 98 -0.68 -9.48 -2.41
CA PHE A 98 0.23 -10.35 -3.15
C PHE A 98 0.13 -10.14 -4.65
N TRP A 99 -1.09 -10.02 -5.17
CA TRP A 99 -1.33 -9.76 -6.57
C TRP A 99 -1.07 -8.30 -6.93
N LEU A 100 -1.51 -7.36 -6.09
CA LEU A 100 -1.35 -5.92 -6.35
C LEU A 100 0.12 -5.50 -6.52
N ARG A 101 1.06 -6.08 -5.76
CA ARG A 101 2.51 -5.79 -5.93
C ARG A 101 3.11 -6.30 -7.24
N ARG A 102 2.48 -7.28 -7.87
CA ARG A 102 2.93 -7.89 -9.14
C ARG A 102 2.14 -7.34 -10.34
N ASP A 103 1.21 -6.42 -10.09
CA ASP A 103 0.42 -5.76 -11.12
C ASP A 103 1.29 -4.76 -11.92
N PRO A 104 1.48 -4.96 -13.24
CA PRO A 104 2.19 -4.01 -14.10
C PRO A 104 1.37 -2.73 -14.32
N THR A 105 0.05 -2.82 -14.19
CA THR A 105 -0.91 -1.73 -14.39
C THR A 105 -1.87 -1.64 -13.20
N PRO A 106 -1.39 -1.24 -12.00
CA PRO A 106 -2.23 -1.14 -10.79
C PRO A 106 -3.46 -0.21 -10.94
N ASP A 107 -3.47 0.60 -11.99
CA ASP A 107 -4.56 1.52 -12.34
C ASP A 107 -5.74 0.83 -13.06
N SER A 108 -5.56 -0.40 -13.59
CA SER A 108 -6.61 -1.24 -14.20
C SER A 108 -7.62 -1.76 -13.16
N GLN A 109 -8.83 -2.12 -13.60
CA GLN A 109 -9.79 -2.85 -12.75
C GLN A 109 -9.37 -4.31 -12.53
N GLU A 110 -8.65 -4.86 -13.50
CA GLU A 110 -8.20 -6.25 -13.53
C GLU A 110 -6.68 -6.29 -13.48
N ASN A 111 -6.15 -7.16 -12.62
CA ASN A 111 -4.71 -7.36 -12.51
C ASN A 111 -4.25 -8.28 -13.64
N GLU A 112 -3.72 -7.66 -14.70
CA GLU A 112 -3.30 -8.37 -15.92
C GLU A 112 -2.28 -9.48 -15.62
N TYR A 113 -1.39 -9.27 -14.65
CA TYR A 113 -0.41 -10.29 -14.26
C TYR A 113 -1.05 -11.48 -13.56
N LYS A 114 -2.04 -11.25 -12.68
CA LYS A 114 -2.81 -12.30 -12.04
C LYS A 114 -3.54 -13.13 -13.08
N GLU A 115 -4.25 -12.49 -14.01
CA GLU A 115 -4.98 -13.16 -15.07
C GLU A 115 -4.05 -13.97 -15.98
N GLU A 116 -2.94 -13.36 -16.38
CA GLU A 116 -1.91 -14.01 -17.19
C GLU A 116 -1.32 -15.23 -16.47
N HIS A 117 -1.06 -15.12 -15.17
CA HIS A 117 -0.55 -16.21 -14.36
C HIS A 117 -1.51 -17.39 -14.30
N TYR A 118 -2.80 -17.14 -14.02
CA TYR A 118 -3.82 -18.19 -14.03
C TYR A 118 -4.03 -18.78 -15.44
N ARG A 119 -3.93 -17.96 -16.49
CA ARG A 119 -3.95 -18.42 -17.89
C ARG A 119 -2.79 -19.38 -18.18
N ARG A 120 -1.58 -19.08 -17.68
CA ARG A 120 -0.41 -19.95 -17.83
C ARG A 120 -0.55 -21.27 -17.08
N ILE A 121 -1.16 -21.27 -15.89
CA ILE A 121 -1.45 -22.51 -15.15
C ILE A 121 -2.41 -23.38 -15.96
N ALA A 122 -3.49 -22.80 -16.50
CA ALA A 122 -4.45 -23.54 -17.33
C ALA A 122 -3.77 -24.12 -18.58
N TYR A 123 -2.99 -23.29 -19.29
CA TYR A 123 -2.23 -23.72 -20.45
C TYR A 123 -1.24 -24.85 -20.13
N ALA A 124 -0.48 -24.72 -19.03
CA ALA A 124 0.47 -25.73 -18.61
C ALA A 124 -0.23 -27.07 -18.31
N ASN A 125 -1.37 -27.03 -17.64
CA ASN A 125 -2.17 -28.22 -17.35
C ASN A 125 -2.73 -28.89 -18.60
N GLU A 126 -3.10 -28.11 -19.62
CA GLU A 126 -3.60 -28.64 -20.89
C GLU A 126 -2.47 -29.23 -21.76
N ARG A 127 -1.32 -28.56 -21.84
CA ARG A 127 -0.25 -28.90 -22.78
C ARG A 127 0.86 -29.80 -22.23
N TYR A 128 1.12 -29.75 -20.92
CA TYR A 128 2.28 -30.40 -20.31
C TYR A 128 1.91 -31.46 -19.27
N ALA A 129 0.66 -31.91 -19.22
CA ALA A 129 0.28 -33.02 -18.35
C ALA A 129 0.85 -34.36 -18.85
N SER A 130 1.37 -35.17 -17.93
CA SER A 130 2.03 -36.45 -18.22
C SER A 130 1.80 -37.48 -17.11
N GLY A 131 0.54 -37.70 -16.74
CA GLY A 131 0.15 -38.51 -15.58
C GLY A 131 0.19 -37.76 -14.24
N ILE A 132 0.89 -36.62 -14.21
CA ILE A 132 0.75 -35.57 -13.19
C ILE A 132 0.17 -34.29 -13.82
N PRO A 133 -0.50 -33.42 -13.06
CA PRO A 133 -0.96 -32.12 -13.55
C PRO A 133 0.20 -31.34 -14.18
N GLY A 134 -0.05 -30.71 -15.33
CA GLY A 134 1.00 -30.04 -16.08
C GLY A 134 1.69 -28.90 -15.34
N TRP A 135 1.02 -28.23 -14.38
CA TRP A 135 1.68 -27.26 -13.52
C TRP A 135 2.81 -27.87 -12.67
N LYS A 136 2.80 -29.19 -12.42
CA LYS A 136 3.84 -29.90 -11.65
C LYS A 136 5.00 -30.41 -12.51
N THR A 137 4.91 -30.34 -13.84
CA THR A 137 6.01 -30.76 -14.71
C THR A 137 7.03 -29.64 -14.87
N ASP A 138 8.27 -29.98 -15.17
CA ASP A 138 9.35 -28.98 -15.32
C ASP A 138 9.03 -27.98 -16.45
N ARG A 139 8.47 -28.47 -17.57
CA ARG A 139 7.99 -27.59 -18.66
C ARG A 139 6.89 -26.63 -18.18
N GLY A 140 5.93 -27.14 -17.40
CA GLY A 140 4.87 -26.30 -16.84
C GLY A 140 5.38 -25.28 -15.84
N GLN A 141 6.31 -25.66 -14.96
CA GLN A 141 6.97 -24.75 -14.03
C GLN A 141 7.65 -23.59 -14.78
N ILE A 142 8.47 -23.90 -15.78
CA ILE A 142 9.17 -22.87 -16.56
C ILE A 142 8.18 -21.97 -17.30
N TYR A 143 7.15 -22.54 -17.92
CA TYR A 143 6.12 -21.79 -18.64
C TYR A 143 5.30 -20.86 -17.72
N ILE A 144 4.92 -21.33 -16.54
CA ILE A 144 4.19 -20.52 -15.54
C ILE A 144 5.07 -19.35 -15.08
N THR A 145 6.30 -19.66 -14.71
CA THR A 145 7.23 -18.70 -14.09
C THR A 145 7.69 -17.62 -15.07
N PHE A 146 8.12 -18.02 -16.26
CA PHE A 146 8.78 -17.12 -17.23
C PHE A 146 7.91 -16.77 -18.43
N GLY A 147 6.82 -17.50 -18.65
CA GLY A 147 5.96 -17.33 -19.83
C GLY A 147 6.43 -18.15 -21.02
N PRO A 148 5.84 -17.91 -22.21
CA PRO A 148 6.18 -18.65 -23.41
C PRO A 148 7.64 -18.38 -23.84
N PRO A 149 8.38 -19.41 -24.29
CA PRO A 149 9.70 -19.22 -24.89
C PRO A 149 9.61 -18.50 -26.24
N ASP A 150 10.71 -17.86 -26.64
CA ASP A 150 10.82 -17.21 -27.95
C ASP A 150 10.90 -18.23 -29.10
N GLU A 151 11.53 -19.38 -28.84
CA GLU A 151 11.71 -20.45 -29.81
C GLU A 151 11.68 -21.81 -29.11
N ILE A 152 11.05 -22.78 -29.76
CA ILE A 152 10.98 -24.18 -29.31
C ILE A 152 11.51 -25.06 -30.42
N GLU A 153 12.58 -25.78 -30.15
CA GLU A 153 13.04 -26.91 -30.95
C GLU A 153 12.51 -28.19 -30.30
N SER A 154 11.59 -28.90 -30.97
CA SER A 154 10.92 -30.08 -30.40
C SER A 154 11.25 -31.33 -31.20
N HIS A 155 11.66 -32.39 -30.50
CA HIS A 155 11.98 -33.70 -31.04
C HIS A 155 11.14 -34.78 -30.33
N PRO A 156 9.82 -34.84 -30.56
CA PRO A 156 8.89 -35.60 -29.72
C PRO A 156 9.01 -37.12 -29.86
N SER A 157 9.65 -37.61 -30.92
CA SER A 157 9.91 -39.03 -31.15
C SER A 157 11.34 -39.44 -30.81
N GLY A 158 12.20 -38.49 -30.45
CA GLY A 158 13.64 -38.69 -30.47
C GLY A 158 14.13 -39.14 -31.85
N GLY A 159 15.08 -40.08 -31.86
CA GLY A 159 15.58 -40.70 -33.10
C GLY A 159 16.94 -40.15 -33.52
N THR A 160 17.25 -40.24 -34.82
CA THR A 160 18.56 -39.84 -35.34
C THR A 160 18.75 -38.33 -35.20
N TYR A 161 19.77 -37.92 -34.45
CA TYR A 161 20.12 -36.53 -34.19
C TYR A 161 21.57 -36.27 -34.60
N GLU A 162 21.78 -35.22 -35.39
CA GLU A 162 23.10 -34.70 -35.68
C GLU A 162 23.45 -33.67 -34.60
N ARG A 163 24.47 -33.99 -33.78
CA ARG A 163 24.89 -33.10 -32.71
C ARG A 163 25.52 -31.84 -33.29
N PRO A 164 25.22 -30.66 -32.73
CA PRO A 164 26.03 -29.47 -32.99
C PRO A 164 27.50 -29.74 -32.66
N TYR A 165 28.40 -29.02 -33.33
CA TYR A 165 29.83 -29.12 -33.07
C TYR A 165 30.19 -28.84 -31.59
N GLU A 166 29.44 -27.96 -30.93
CA GLU A 166 29.58 -27.64 -29.50
C GLU A 166 29.26 -28.82 -28.56
N GLU A 167 28.42 -29.76 -29.01
CA GLU A 167 28.09 -31.01 -28.31
C GLU A 167 29.03 -32.17 -28.72
N GLY A 168 30.05 -31.87 -29.54
CA GLY A 168 31.06 -32.81 -30.03
C GLY A 168 30.81 -33.33 -31.46
N GLY A 169 29.74 -32.90 -32.12
CA GLY A 169 29.40 -33.31 -33.49
C GLY A 169 29.04 -34.79 -33.64
N GLY A 170 28.88 -35.22 -34.89
CA GLY A 170 28.53 -36.60 -35.24
C GLY A 170 27.05 -36.93 -35.01
N THR A 171 26.66 -38.15 -35.36
CA THR A 171 25.26 -38.59 -35.32
C THR A 171 25.01 -39.57 -34.17
N THR A 172 23.87 -39.43 -33.50
CA THR A 172 23.43 -40.32 -32.43
C THR A 172 21.94 -40.60 -32.51
N SER A 173 21.45 -41.49 -31.66
CA SER A 173 20.02 -41.59 -31.38
C SER A 173 19.72 -40.91 -30.05
N THR A 174 18.65 -40.12 -30.00
CA THR A 174 18.20 -39.43 -28.79
C THR A 174 16.88 -39.96 -28.26
N TYR A 175 16.66 -39.78 -26.96
CA TYR A 175 15.32 -39.76 -26.36
C TYR A 175 14.52 -38.55 -26.88
N PRO A 176 13.19 -38.51 -26.69
CA PRO A 176 12.42 -37.30 -26.92
C PRO A 176 12.94 -36.14 -26.09
N PHE A 177 13.14 -34.99 -26.71
CA PHE A 177 13.62 -33.80 -26.03
C PHE A 177 13.06 -32.52 -26.65
N GLU A 178 13.08 -31.44 -25.87
CA GLU A 178 12.78 -30.09 -26.33
C GLU A 178 13.85 -29.12 -25.86
N LYS A 179 14.22 -28.16 -26.72
CA LYS A 179 15.06 -27.01 -26.35
C LYS A 179 14.21 -25.76 -26.44
N TRP A 180 14.08 -25.06 -25.33
CA TRP A 180 13.37 -23.79 -25.23
C TRP A 180 14.38 -22.67 -25.13
N ARG A 181 14.27 -21.69 -26.02
CA ARG A 181 15.17 -20.53 -26.05
C ARG A 181 14.41 -19.29 -25.63
N TYR A 182 14.99 -18.56 -24.68
CA TYR A 182 14.54 -17.24 -24.27
C TYR A 182 15.64 -16.23 -24.60
N ARG A 183 15.35 -15.28 -25.48
CA ARG A 183 16.29 -14.21 -25.86
C ARG A 183 16.69 -13.36 -24.66
N TYR A 184 15.78 -13.18 -23.71
CA TYR A 184 16.04 -12.44 -22.49
C TYR A 184 15.23 -12.99 -21.31
N LEU A 185 15.93 -13.38 -20.23
CA LEU A 185 15.34 -13.67 -18.93
C LEU A 185 16.08 -12.88 -17.86
N ALA A 186 15.39 -11.92 -17.26
CA ALA A 186 15.98 -11.14 -16.18
C ALA A 186 16.31 -12.04 -14.98
N ASN A 187 17.52 -11.88 -14.42
CA ASN A 187 18.02 -12.60 -13.25
C ASN A 187 18.22 -14.12 -13.42
N VAL A 188 18.42 -14.61 -14.65
CA VAL A 188 18.76 -16.01 -14.93
C VAL A 188 20.07 -16.07 -15.72
N GLY A 189 21.12 -16.70 -15.17
CA GLY A 189 22.39 -16.88 -15.87
C GLY A 189 22.99 -15.56 -16.37
N SER A 190 23.41 -15.52 -17.65
CA SER A 190 23.90 -14.29 -18.31
C SER A 190 22.80 -13.25 -18.58
N GLY A 191 21.53 -13.61 -18.39
CA GLY A 191 20.35 -12.80 -18.70
C GLY A 191 19.95 -12.77 -20.17
N THR A 192 20.83 -13.19 -21.08
CA THR A 192 20.63 -13.15 -22.53
C THR A 192 20.79 -14.53 -23.17
N ASP A 193 19.82 -14.86 -24.02
CA ASP A 193 19.80 -16.04 -24.88
C ASP A 193 20.06 -17.34 -24.08
N ILE A 194 19.11 -17.58 -23.18
CA ILE A 194 19.03 -18.70 -22.24
C ILE A 194 18.39 -19.89 -22.93
N ASN A 195 19.10 -21.01 -22.95
CA ASN A 195 18.60 -22.29 -23.47
C ASN A 195 18.28 -23.23 -22.32
N ILE A 196 17.06 -23.78 -22.34
CA ILE A 196 16.58 -24.75 -21.36
C ILE A 196 16.26 -26.03 -22.12
N GLU A 197 16.91 -27.12 -21.75
CA GLU A 197 16.69 -28.44 -22.38
C GLU A 197 15.87 -29.33 -21.46
N PHE A 198 14.86 -29.99 -22.04
CA PHE A 198 14.03 -30.97 -21.36
C PHE A 198 14.09 -32.31 -22.08
N VAL A 199 14.21 -33.41 -21.34
CA VAL A 199 14.38 -34.76 -21.89
C VAL A 199 13.40 -35.72 -21.23
N ASP A 200 12.73 -36.55 -22.04
CA ASP A 200 11.92 -37.67 -21.56
C ASP A 200 12.65 -38.99 -21.81
N LYS A 201 13.48 -39.40 -20.85
CA LYS A 201 14.20 -40.69 -20.91
C LYS A 201 13.29 -41.91 -20.77
N THR A 202 12.06 -41.70 -20.29
CA THR A 202 11.13 -42.77 -19.92
C THR A 202 10.06 -43.05 -20.97
N MET A 203 9.96 -42.21 -22.01
CA MET A 203 8.94 -42.29 -23.06
C MET A 203 7.51 -42.18 -22.50
N THR A 204 7.34 -41.47 -21.38
CA THR A 204 6.04 -41.30 -20.69
C THR A 204 5.35 -39.98 -21.05
N GLY A 205 6.03 -39.10 -21.79
CA GLY A 205 5.65 -37.72 -22.01
C GLY A 205 6.07 -36.77 -20.89
N GLU A 206 6.77 -37.24 -19.86
CA GLU A 206 7.30 -36.41 -18.76
C GLU A 206 8.70 -35.89 -19.11
N TYR A 207 8.74 -34.72 -19.74
CA TYR A 207 9.99 -34.04 -20.08
C TYR A 207 10.55 -33.36 -18.84
N ARG A 208 11.74 -33.81 -18.39
CA ARG A 208 12.44 -33.24 -17.23
C ARG A 208 13.58 -32.32 -17.66
N MET A 209 13.70 -31.19 -16.99
CA MET A 209 14.74 -30.20 -17.23
C MET A 209 16.11 -30.80 -16.87
N THR A 210 17.07 -30.66 -17.77
CA THR A 210 18.44 -31.13 -17.56
C THR A 210 19.44 -29.98 -17.66
N MET A 211 20.47 -30.03 -16.81
CA MET A 211 21.66 -29.18 -16.93
C MET A 211 22.78 -29.85 -17.76
N ASP A 212 22.62 -31.13 -18.09
CA ASP A 212 23.56 -31.93 -18.88
C ASP A 212 22.91 -32.26 -20.24
N PRO A 213 23.33 -31.58 -21.33
CA PRO A 213 22.79 -31.84 -22.67
C PRO A 213 23.12 -33.23 -23.21
N SER A 214 24.02 -34.00 -22.59
CA SER A 214 24.27 -35.38 -22.99
C SER A 214 23.17 -36.35 -22.53
N GLU A 215 22.27 -35.90 -21.65
CA GLU A 215 21.18 -36.75 -21.15
C GLU A 215 20.19 -37.20 -22.22
N LYS A 216 20.06 -36.45 -23.33
CA LYS A 216 19.25 -36.86 -24.48
C LYS A 216 19.86 -38.01 -25.27
N ASP A 217 21.17 -38.26 -25.18
CA ASP A 217 21.85 -39.28 -25.97
C ASP A 217 21.49 -40.70 -25.50
N ALA A 218 20.60 -41.38 -26.23
CA ALA A 218 20.19 -42.74 -25.91
C ALA A 218 21.33 -43.77 -26.07
N LEU A 219 22.30 -43.47 -26.94
CA LEU A 219 23.47 -44.33 -27.19
C LEU A 219 24.68 -43.95 -26.34
N LEU A 220 24.54 -43.05 -25.35
CA LEU A 220 25.67 -42.54 -24.56
C LEU A 220 26.48 -43.65 -23.87
N MET A 221 25.83 -44.72 -23.42
CA MET A 221 26.50 -45.85 -22.74
C MET A 221 26.81 -47.03 -23.67
N VAL A 222 26.38 -47.00 -24.93
CA VAL A 222 26.52 -48.12 -25.87
C VAL A 222 27.94 -48.11 -26.49
N PRO A 223 28.74 -49.17 -26.32
CA PRO A 223 30.08 -49.23 -26.93
C PRO A 223 30.02 -49.12 -28.45
N GLY A 224 30.88 -48.29 -29.06
CA GLY A 224 31.00 -48.15 -30.51
C GLY A 224 29.84 -47.43 -31.22
N ALA A 225 28.80 -47.00 -30.51
CA ALA A 225 27.65 -46.31 -31.09
C ALA A 225 27.49 -44.87 -30.55
N GLY A 226 26.84 -43.99 -31.31
CA GLY A 226 26.64 -42.58 -30.92
C GLY A 226 27.95 -41.79 -30.76
N LEU A 227 28.97 -42.14 -31.54
CA LEU A 227 30.30 -41.54 -31.49
C LEU A 227 30.24 -40.05 -31.85
N THR A 228 31.07 -39.25 -31.20
CA THR A 228 31.29 -37.84 -31.59
C THR A 228 32.24 -37.77 -32.78
N MET A 229 32.30 -36.62 -33.45
CA MET A 229 33.13 -36.48 -34.65
C MET A 229 34.61 -36.83 -34.39
N MET A 230 35.17 -36.39 -33.27
CA MET A 230 36.56 -36.71 -32.89
C MET A 230 36.79 -38.18 -32.58
N GLU A 231 35.78 -38.88 -32.06
CA GLU A 231 35.86 -40.33 -31.78
C GLU A 231 35.76 -41.13 -33.07
N GLN A 232 34.92 -40.70 -34.02
CA GLN A 232 34.86 -41.28 -35.36
C GLN A 232 36.19 -41.12 -36.11
N MET A 233 36.90 -40.02 -35.87
CA MET A 233 38.24 -39.77 -36.40
C MET A 233 39.38 -40.45 -35.63
N GLY A 234 39.08 -41.17 -34.54
CA GLY A 234 40.08 -41.86 -33.70
C GLY A 234 40.99 -40.93 -32.89
N MET A 235 40.63 -39.65 -32.77
CA MET A 235 41.41 -38.64 -32.03
C MET A 235 41.08 -38.59 -30.55
N SER A 236 39.94 -39.14 -30.14
CA SER A 236 39.52 -39.29 -28.75
C SER A 236 38.77 -40.60 -28.54
N SER A 237 38.63 -41.04 -27.29
CA SER A 237 37.86 -42.22 -26.93
C SER A 237 36.58 -41.85 -26.18
N LYS A 238 35.56 -42.70 -26.29
CA LYS A 238 34.29 -42.51 -25.57
C LYS A 238 34.44 -42.54 -24.06
N ASN A 239 35.42 -43.27 -23.55
CA ASN A 239 35.74 -43.32 -22.12
C ASN A 239 36.16 -41.96 -21.57
N ASP A 240 36.76 -41.11 -22.41
CA ASP A 240 37.23 -39.78 -21.99
C ASP A 240 36.06 -38.89 -21.55
N ARG A 241 34.85 -39.10 -22.07
CA ARG A 241 33.63 -38.38 -21.66
C ARG A 241 33.26 -38.62 -20.20
N PHE A 242 33.59 -39.79 -19.65
CA PHE A 242 33.16 -40.21 -18.30
C PHE A 242 34.17 -39.85 -17.20
N ASN A 243 35.39 -39.48 -17.58
CA ASN A 243 36.45 -39.10 -16.64
C ASN A 243 36.50 -37.58 -16.40
N ARG A 244 35.56 -36.81 -16.96
CA ARG A 244 35.51 -35.35 -16.84
C ARG A 244 34.82 -34.92 -15.56
N THR A 245 35.25 -33.78 -15.03
CA THR A 245 34.72 -33.17 -13.80
C THR A 245 33.75 -32.01 -14.08
N ASP A 246 33.48 -31.69 -15.34
CA ASP A 246 32.64 -30.54 -15.75
C ASP A 246 31.13 -30.80 -15.66
N GLY A 247 30.75 -32.01 -15.23
CA GLY A 247 29.35 -32.42 -15.05
C GLY A 247 28.58 -32.67 -16.35
N THR A 248 29.27 -32.88 -17.48
CA THR A 248 28.65 -33.39 -18.73
C THR A 248 29.35 -34.63 -19.23
N ARG A 249 28.74 -35.31 -20.18
CA ARG A 249 29.37 -36.40 -20.94
C ARG A 249 29.41 -36.10 -22.43
N LEU A 250 29.56 -34.82 -22.77
CA LEU A 250 29.68 -34.36 -24.16
C LEU A 250 31.09 -34.63 -24.70
N GLY A 251 31.19 -34.82 -26.02
CA GLY A 251 32.48 -34.94 -26.69
C GLY A 251 33.16 -33.58 -26.81
N THR A 252 34.48 -33.53 -26.60
CA THR A 252 35.27 -32.31 -26.80
C THR A 252 35.85 -32.27 -28.22
N GLY A 253 35.70 -31.14 -28.89
CA GLY A 253 36.60 -30.76 -29.99
C GLY A 253 37.90 -30.15 -29.46
N ASN A 254 38.82 -29.78 -30.37
CA ASN A 254 40.02 -28.99 -30.03
C ASN A 254 39.72 -27.49 -29.75
N THR A 255 38.45 -27.10 -29.74
CA THR A 255 38.03 -25.71 -29.55
C THR A 255 37.65 -25.45 -28.10
N PRO A 256 37.97 -24.27 -27.55
CA PRO A 256 37.48 -23.86 -26.25
C PRO A 256 35.95 -23.92 -26.22
N GLN A 257 35.40 -24.57 -25.18
CA GLN A 257 33.96 -24.58 -24.98
C GLN A 257 33.44 -23.14 -24.78
N SER A 258 32.28 -22.84 -25.35
CA SER A 258 31.60 -21.55 -25.15
C SER A 258 31.38 -21.28 -23.65
N ALA A 259 31.35 -20.00 -23.25
CA ALA A 259 31.11 -19.59 -21.87
C ALA A 259 29.87 -20.29 -21.27
N ARG A 260 28.80 -20.42 -22.07
CA ARG A 260 27.55 -21.09 -21.70
C ARG A 260 27.67 -22.58 -21.34
N MET A 261 28.71 -23.25 -21.84
CA MET A 261 28.97 -24.66 -21.54
C MET A 261 29.77 -24.83 -20.25
N ASN A 262 30.27 -23.74 -19.67
CA ASN A 262 30.95 -23.74 -18.38
C ASN A 262 30.03 -24.33 -17.29
N GLN A 263 30.60 -25.24 -16.50
CA GLN A 263 29.89 -25.92 -15.42
C GLN A 263 29.25 -24.97 -14.40
N PHE A 264 29.97 -23.91 -14.02
CA PHE A 264 29.47 -22.94 -13.04
C PHE A 264 28.34 -22.09 -13.61
N GLU A 265 28.42 -21.68 -14.88
CA GLU A 265 27.35 -20.94 -15.55
C GLU A 265 26.08 -21.78 -15.70
N ARG A 266 26.20 -23.05 -16.11
CA ARG A 266 25.06 -23.97 -16.21
C ARG A 266 24.42 -24.24 -14.85
N LEU A 267 25.23 -24.46 -13.82
CA LEU A 267 24.74 -24.67 -12.46
C LEU A 267 24.03 -23.42 -11.91
N GLN A 268 24.61 -22.24 -12.14
CA GLN A 268 24.00 -20.97 -11.77
C GLN A 268 22.67 -20.75 -12.50
N GLN A 269 22.64 -20.96 -13.82
CA GLN A 269 21.40 -20.88 -14.62
C GLN A 269 20.34 -21.84 -14.09
N PHE A 270 20.70 -23.11 -13.86
CA PHE A 270 19.78 -24.12 -13.35
C PHE A 270 19.22 -23.74 -11.97
N ALA A 271 20.07 -23.23 -11.07
CA ALA A 271 19.63 -22.74 -9.76
C ALA A 271 18.72 -21.50 -9.86
N ASP A 272 19.00 -20.58 -10.78
CA ASP A 272 18.19 -19.37 -10.97
C ASP A 272 16.83 -19.68 -11.62
N LEU A 273 16.76 -20.66 -12.52
CA LEU A 273 15.49 -21.14 -13.11
C LEU A 273 14.55 -21.77 -12.07
N GLN A 274 15.07 -22.24 -10.95
CA GLN A 274 14.30 -22.82 -9.85
C GLN A 274 13.87 -21.79 -8.79
N LYS A 275 14.44 -20.58 -8.80
CA LYS A 275 14.08 -19.52 -7.86
C LYS A 275 12.80 -18.82 -8.31
N ALA A 276 12.02 -18.37 -7.33
CA ALA A 276 10.92 -17.46 -7.61
C ALA A 276 11.47 -16.18 -8.28
N PRO A 277 10.85 -15.71 -9.38
CA PRO A 277 11.34 -14.55 -10.10
C PRO A 277 11.28 -13.33 -9.19
N LYS A 278 12.37 -12.56 -9.16
CA LYS A 278 12.39 -11.30 -8.43
C LYS A 278 11.33 -10.37 -9.01
N VAL A 279 10.57 -9.73 -8.12
CA VAL A 279 9.61 -8.70 -8.53
C VAL A 279 10.37 -7.61 -9.27
N LYS A 280 9.93 -7.24 -10.48
CA LYS A 280 10.63 -6.30 -11.37
C LYS A 280 10.92 -4.93 -10.74
N PHE A 281 10.24 -4.60 -9.65
CA PHE A 281 10.44 -3.38 -8.88
C PHE A 281 11.03 -3.69 -7.51
N THR A 282 12.34 -3.97 -7.45
CA THR A 282 13.09 -4.07 -6.18
C THR A 282 13.04 -2.76 -5.38
N ASP A 283 12.84 -1.63 -6.05
CA ASP A 283 12.70 -0.32 -5.39
C ASP A 283 11.30 -0.14 -4.76
N LEU A 284 10.31 -0.93 -5.20
CA LEU A 284 8.99 -1.05 -4.56
C LEU A 284 8.97 -2.12 -3.46
N GLU A 285 9.99 -2.99 -3.38
CA GLU A 285 10.20 -3.92 -2.26
C GLU A 285 10.52 -3.13 -0.97
N ALA A 286 11.23 -1.99 -1.08
CA ALA A 286 11.44 -1.06 0.04
C ALA A 286 10.24 -0.14 0.34
N GLN A 287 9.27 -0.01 -0.58
CA GLN A 287 8.07 0.83 -0.40
C GLN A 287 6.81 0.06 0.03
N VAL A 288 6.80 -1.28 -0.02
CA VAL A 288 5.62 -2.09 0.37
C VAL A 288 5.94 -3.23 1.36
N ASN A 289 7.19 -3.43 1.79
CA ASN A 289 7.53 -4.20 3.00
C ASN A 289 7.02 -3.55 4.32
N SER A 290 6.11 -2.60 4.22
CA SER A 290 5.59 -1.78 5.31
C SER A 290 4.10 -1.48 5.18
N ARG A 291 3.32 -2.42 4.64
CA ARG A 291 1.89 -2.52 5.01
C ARG A 291 1.60 -3.59 6.05
N ILE A 292 2.65 -4.13 6.67
CA ILE A 292 2.58 -4.60 8.06
C ILE A 292 3.54 -3.72 8.88
N MET A 293 3.16 -2.46 9.08
CA MET A 293 3.84 -1.63 10.06
C MET A 293 3.23 -1.90 11.42
N PHE A 294 3.94 -2.70 12.22
CA PHE A 294 3.74 -2.71 13.67
C PHE A 294 4.16 -1.37 14.31
N ASN A 295 4.66 -0.42 13.52
CA ASN A 295 5.03 0.93 13.96
C ASN A 295 4.40 2.00 13.05
N LEU A 296 3.09 2.19 13.23
CA LEU A 296 2.32 3.27 12.60
C LEU A 296 2.82 4.62 13.13
N LEU A 297 3.17 5.56 12.24
CA LEU A 297 3.42 6.95 12.61
C LEU A 297 2.08 7.72 12.58
N PRO A 298 1.45 8.06 13.73
CA PRO A 298 0.17 8.76 13.71
C PRO A 298 0.32 10.11 13.00
N MET A 299 -0.51 10.33 11.98
CA MET A 299 -0.53 11.55 11.19
C MET A 299 -1.96 12.04 11.04
N GLN A 300 -2.15 13.35 11.16
CA GLN A 300 -3.39 14.03 10.78
C GLN A 300 -3.12 14.85 9.52
N ALA A 301 -4.10 14.89 8.62
CA ALA A 301 -3.98 15.65 7.39
C ALA A 301 -5.28 16.42 7.08
N ARG A 302 -5.13 17.64 6.57
CA ARG A 302 -6.20 18.58 6.25
C ARG A 302 -5.87 19.27 4.93
N ALA A 303 -6.90 19.61 4.16
CA ALA A 303 -6.76 20.44 2.96
C ALA A 303 -7.65 21.69 3.08
N ASP A 304 -7.08 22.84 2.75
CA ASP A 304 -7.79 24.12 2.70
C ASP A 304 -7.68 24.73 1.29
N PHE A 305 -8.76 25.32 0.80
CA PHE A 305 -8.88 25.75 -0.60
C PHE A 305 -8.96 27.27 -0.72
N PHE A 306 -8.05 27.84 -1.51
CA PHE A 306 -7.95 29.27 -1.78
C PHE A 306 -7.95 29.54 -3.30
N PRO A 307 -9.11 29.86 -3.88
CA PRO A 307 -9.18 30.23 -5.29
C PRO A 307 -8.25 31.40 -5.61
N THR A 308 -7.52 31.31 -6.71
CA THR A 308 -6.69 32.40 -7.23
C THR A 308 -7.29 32.95 -8.53
N THR A 309 -7.85 32.06 -9.35
CA THR A 309 -8.63 32.39 -10.54
C THR A 309 -9.83 31.43 -10.64
N SER A 310 -10.71 31.62 -11.63
CA SER A 310 -11.81 30.69 -11.92
C SER A 310 -11.34 29.29 -12.38
N THR A 311 -10.07 29.13 -12.75
CA THR A 311 -9.49 27.86 -13.22
C THR A 311 -8.43 27.26 -12.29
N THR A 312 -7.92 28.02 -11.32
CA THR A 312 -6.85 27.59 -10.42
C THR A 312 -7.17 27.92 -8.97
N VAL A 313 -7.11 26.88 -8.13
CA VAL A 313 -7.30 26.94 -6.69
C VAL A 313 -6.02 26.49 -6.01
N MET A 314 -5.46 27.36 -5.18
CA MET A 314 -4.34 27.00 -4.32
C MET A 314 -4.86 26.11 -3.19
N THR A 315 -4.43 24.85 -3.22
CA THR A 315 -4.83 23.84 -2.23
C THR A 315 -3.70 23.68 -1.23
N ASN A 316 -3.93 24.10 0.01
CA ASN A 316 -2.98 23.99 1.11
C ASN A 316 -3.19 22.66 1.83
N ILE A 317 -2.25 21.74 1.65
CA ILE A 317 -2.24 20.44 2.32
C ILE A 317 -1.41 20.59 3.59
N THR A 318 -2.04 20.41 4.75
CA THR A 318 -1.39 20.51 6.06
C THR A 318 -1.31 19.13 6.70
N LEU A 319 -0.13 18.76 7.18
CA LEU A 319 0.17 17.49 7.85
C LEU A 319 0.65 17.77 9.27
N GLN A 320 0.17 16.99 10.24
CA GLN A 320 0.62 17.07 11.63
C GLN A 320 1.08 15.71 12.13
N PHE A 321 2.25 15.72 12.77
CA PHE A 321 2.86 14.58 13.46
C PHE A 321 3.00 14.93 14.94
N ASN A 322 2.76 13.97 15.83
CA ASN A 322 3.10 14.17 17.24
C ASN A 322 4.60 13.89 17.43
N ARG A 323 5.31 14.79 18.09
CA ARG A 323 6.77 14.66 18.28
C ARG A 323 7.16 13.47 19.14
N LYS A 324 6.28 13.04 20.05
CA LYS A 324 6.47 11.83 20.87
C LYS A 324 6.52 10.53 20.06
N ASP A 325 5.94 10.54 18.85
CA ASP A 325 5.86 9.37 17.97
C ASP A 325 7.03 9.37 16.94
N LEU A 326 7.85 10.42 16.94
CA LEU A 326 9.05 10.56 16.12
C LEU A 326 10.31 10.13 16.89
N GLN A 327 11.23 9.50 16.20
CA GLN A 327 12.56 9.20 16.72
C GLN A 327 13.55 10.29 16.36
N PHE A 328 14.43 10.61 17.32
CA PHE A 328 15.44 11.66 17.16
C PHE A 328 16.83 11.05 17.20
N LYS A 329 17.68 11.43 16.25
CA LYS A 329 19.09 11.07 16.25
C LYS A 329 19.90 12.24 16.80
N GLN A 330 20.75 11.97 17.80
CA GLN A 330 21.63 12.99 18.35
C GLN A 330 22.79 13.29 17.37
N ASN A 331 22.92 14.55 16.99
CA ASN A 331 24.00 15.09 16.18
C ASN A 331 24.64 16.26 16.93
N GLY A 332 25.56 15.96 17.85
CA GLY A 332 26.24 16.97 18.68
C GLY A 332 25.30 17.64 19.70
N PRO A 333 25.13 18.98 19.67
CA PRO A 333 24.24 19.71 20.58
C PRO A 333 22.76 19.67 20.18
N VAL A 334 22.43 19.13 19.01
CA VAL A 334 21.07 19.07 18.47
C VAL A 334 20.66 17.62 18.22
N SER A 335 19.48 17.26 18.66
CA SER A 335 18.77 16.03 18.32
C SER A 335 17.82 16.30 17.16
N GLN A 336 18.05 15.63 16.03
CA GLN A 336 17.31 15.84 14.79
C GLN A 336 16.40 14.64 14.49
N GLY A 337 15.12 14.92 14.30
CA GLY A 337 14.14 13.99 13.74
C GLY A 337 13.93 14.32 12.26
N VAL A 338 13.80 13.30 11.40
CA VAL A 338 13.65 13.48 9.96
C VAL A 338 12.48 12.68 9.45
N VAL A 339 11.54 13.33 8.77
CA VAL A 339 10.37 12.71 8.15
C VAL A 339 10.39 12.97 6.66
N ASN A 340 10.44 11.90 5.86
CA ASN A 340 10.28 11.98 4.42
C ASN A 340 8.79 11.90 4.08
N ILE A 341 8.31 12.85 3.31
CA ILE A 341 6.90 12.96 2.89
C ILE A 341 6.85 12.81 1.37
N TYR A 342 6.07 11.85 0.91
CA TYR A 342 5.71 11.67 -0.50
C TYR A 342 4.19 11.80 -0.61
N ALA A 343 3.70 12.63 -1.51
CA ALA A 343 2.27 12.80 -1.72
C ALA A 343 1.93 12.77 -3.20
N ARG A 344 0.85 12.05 -3.53
CA ARG A 344 0.31 11.93 -4.88
C ARG A 344 -1.14 12.38 -4.91
N ILE A 345 -1.45 13.26 -5.87
CA ILE A 345 -2.81 13.73 -6.15
C ILE A 345 -3.25 13.13 -7.47
N THR A 346 -4.32 12.34 -7.44
CA THR A 346 -4.93 11.70 -8.62
C THR A 346 -6.33 12.24 -8.88
N SER A 347 -6.73 12.37 -10.13
CA SER A 347 -8.14 12.61 -10.47
C SER A 347 -9.00 11.38 -10.13
N MET A 348 -10.32 11.54 -10.15
CA MET A 348 -11.24 10.40 -10.01
C MET A 348 -11.09 9.34 -11.12
N ALA A 349 -10.55 9.73 -12.28
CA ALA A 349 -10.19 8.82 -13.36
C ALA A 349 -8.79 8.21 -13.18
N ARG A 350 -8.23 8.25 -11.96
CA ARG A 350 -6.91 7.74 -11.57
C ARG A 350 -5.70 8.36 -12.29
N ARG A 351 -5.89 9.42 -13.10
CA ARG A 351 -4.77 10.17 -13.70
C ARG A 351 -4.01 10.94 -12.63
N VAL A 352 -2.68 10.78 -12.57
CA VAL A 352 -1.83 11.59 -11.71
C VAL A 352 -1.85 13.05 -12.18
N VAL A 353 -2.22 13.95 -11.27
CA VAL A 353 -2.33 15.38 -11.51
C VAL A 353 -1.12 16.11 -10.94
N ASN A 354 -0.66 15.71 -9.76
CA ASN A 354 0.51 16.28 -9.12
C ASN A 354 1.16 15.27 -8.15
N VAL A 355 2.47 15.38 -7.96
CA VAL A 355 3.25 14.61 -6.98
C VAL A 355 4.25 15.56 -6.35
N PHE A 356 4.46 15.44 -5.04
CA PHE A 356 5.53 16.16 -4.36
C PHE A 356 6.23 15.28 -3.33
N GLU A 357 7.52 15.58 -3.15
CA GLU A 357 8.42 14.92 -2.22
C GLU A 357 9.15 15.98 -1.41
N ASP A 358 9.06 15.90 -0.08
CA ASP A 358 9.69 16.86 0.81
C ASP A 358 10.30 16.13 2.02
N VAL A 359 11.44 16.63 2.49
CA VAL A 359 12.09 16.15 3.70
C VAL A 359 11.86 17.18 4.80
N VAL A 360 11.15 16.79 5.85
CA VAL A 360 10.83 17.65 6.99
C VAL A 360 11.73 17.27 8.16
N THR A 361 12.53 18.24 8.61
CA THR A 361 13.41 18.09 9.78
C THR A 361 12.81 18.76 11.00
N VAL A 362 12.98 18.14 12.16
CA VAL A 362 12.63 18.68 13.47
C VAL A 362 13.88 18.68 14.32
N ASP A 363 14.44 19.87 14.54
CA ASP A 363 15.66 20.07 15.30
C ASP A 363 15.33 20.52 16.71
N ILE A 364 15.81 19.80 17.71
CA ILE A 364 15.59 20.08 19.15
C ILE A 364 16.95 20.07 19.84
N ALA A 365 17.23 21.05 20.69
CA ALA A 365 18.44 21.04 21.50
C ALA A 365 18.47 19.80 22.42
N THR A 366 19.60 19.09 22.48
CA THR A 366 19.67 17.78 23.13
C THR A 366 19.35 17.83 24.62
N ASP A 367 19.72 18.91 25.30
CA ASP A 367 19.38 19.20 26.70
C ASP A 367 17.87 19.35 26.93
N MET A 368 17.11 19.80 25.93
CA MET A 368 15.67 19.99 25.97
C MET A 368 14.87 18.84 25.36
N LEU A 369 15.49 17.72 24.96
CA LEU A 369 14.81 16.66 24.20
C LEU A 369 13.56 16.09 24.92
N GLN A 370 13.60 15.93 26.25
CA GLN A 370 12.45 15.42 27.01
C GLN A 370 11.24 16.36 26.99
N GLU A 371 11.46 17.66 26.89
CA GLU A 371 10.38 18.66 26.83
C GLU A 371 9.99 18.95 25.37
N GLY A 372 10.97 19.08 24.47
CA GLY A 372 10.75 19.35 23.05
C GLY A 372 10.09 18.20 22.29
N SER A 373 10.23 16.96 22.78
CA SER A 373 9.48 15.79 22.27
C SER A 373 8.00 15.83 22.63
N LYS A 374 7.58 16.68 23.58
CA LYS A 374 6.18 16.95 23.87
C LYS A 374 5.65 17.98 22.86
N GLY A 375 4.50 17.68 22.26
CA GLY A 375 3.82 18.56 21.30
C GLY A 375 3.76 17.97 19.88
N SER A 376 3.52 18.84 18.91
CA SER A 376 3.27 18.45 17.52
C SER A 376 4.16 19.23 16.57
N SER A 377 4.53 18.58 15.46
CA SER A 377 5.18 19.21 14.32
C SER A 377 4.15 19.32 13.20
N ILE A 378 4.04 20.48 12.57
CA ILE A 378 3.07 20.76 11.52
C ILE A 378 3.84 21.20 10.28
N TYR A 379 3.48 20.61 9.14
CA TYR A 379 4.04 20.88 7.83
C TYR A 379 2.91 21.27 6.87
N GLN A 380 3.16 22.19 5.95
CA GLN A 380 2.21 22.58 4.91
C GLN A 380 2.87 22.68 3.54
N LYS A 381 2.17 22.17 2.52
CA LYS A 381 2.52 22.31 1.10
C LYS A 381 1.33 22.90 0.35
N SER A 382 1.60 23.93 -0.44
CA SER A 382 0.60 24.54 -1.33
C SER A 382 0.75 23.97 -2.74
N VAL A 383 -0.34 23.45 -3.31
CA VAL A 383 -0.37 22.88 -4.65
C VAL A 383 -1.47 23.56 -5.47
N PRO A 384 -1.18 24.11 -6.65
CA PRO A 384 -2.21 24.63 -7.55
C PRO A 384 -2.97 23.47 -8.19
N LEU A 385 -4.29 23.45 -8.02
CA LEU A 385 -5.19 22.47 -8.64
C LEU A 385 -6.31 23.17 -9.40
N ALA A 386 -6.78 22.56 -10.49
CA ALA A 386 -8.02 23.00 -11.12
C ALA A 386 -9.23 22.59 -10.25
N PRO A 387 -10.38 23.27 -10.39
CA PRO A 387 -11.62 22.82 -9.74
C PRO A 387 -12.00 21.40 -10.16
N GLY A 388 -12.38 20.57 -9.20
CA GLY A 388 -12.72 19.17 -9.44
C GLY A 388 -12.48 18.26 -8.24
N LYS A 389 -12.84 16.99 -8.41
CA LYS A 389 -12.65 15.96 -7.39
C LYS A 389 -11.35 15.22 -7.62
N TYR A 390 -10.54 15.12 -6.57
CA TYR A 390 -9.28 14.42 -6.55
C TYR A 390 -9.17 13.53 -5.33
N ARG A 391 -8.16 12.69 -5.34
CA ARG A 391 -7.74 11.84 -4.23
C ARG A 391 -6.29 12.16 -3.92
N LEU A 392 -6.01 12.44 -2.66
CA LEU A 392 -4.68 12.66 -2.14
C LEU A 392 -4.26 11.41 -1.37
N ASN A 393 -3.14 10.81 -1.76
CA ASN A 393 -2.45 9.76 -1.01
C ASN A 393 -1.13 10.32 -0.48
N VAL A 394 -0.94 10.33 0.84
CA VAL A 394 0.26 10.82 1.51
C VAL A 394 0.95 9.67 2.22
N VAL A 395 2.23 9.48 1.92
CA VAL A 395 3.12 8.55 2.62
C VAL A 395 4.13 9.37 3.41
N ALA A 396 4.19 9.14 4.72
CA ALA A 396 5.16 9.77 5.60
C ALA A 396 6.01 8.71 6.29
N LYS A 397 7.34 8.87 6.29
CA LYS A 397 8.31 7.94 6.89
C LYS A 397 9.27 8.68 7.81
N ASP A 398 9.29 8.30 9.08
CA ASP A 398 10.37 8.63 10.02
C ASP A 398 11.64 7.88 9.60
N VAL A 399 12.67 8.63 9.22
CA VAL A 399 13.94 8.09 8.73
C VAL A 399 14.76 7.46 9.86
N VAL A 400 14.61 7.96 11.09
CA VAL A 400 15.37 7.48 12.25
C VAL A 400 14.69 6.24 12.84
N GLY A 401 13.37 6.33 13.06
CA GLY A 401 12.60 5.24 13.66
C GLY A 401 12.18 4.15 12.68
N GLY A 402 12.20 4.45 11.39
CA GLY A 402 11.67 3.58 10.35
C GLY A 402 10.14 3.55 10.28
N ASN A 403 9.45 4.24 11.19
CA ASN A 403 7.99 4.28 11.28
C ASN A 403 7.40 4.94 10.04
N MET A 404 6.25 4.46 9.59
CA MET A 404 5.59 5.09 8.46
C MET A 404 4.09 4.98 8.52
N ASN A 405 3.44 5.81 7.71
CA ASN A 405 2.01 5.86 7.58
C ASN A 405 1.63 6.21 6.14
N ASN A 406 0.50 5.67 5.69
CA ASN A 406 -0.15 6.02 4.44
C ASN A 406 -1.54 6.56 4.77
N TYR A 407 -1.82 7.79 4.37
CA TYR A 407 -3.07 8.47 4.61
C TYR A 407 -3.73 8.85 3.28
N GLU A 408 -5.00 8.51 3.13
CA GLU A 408 -5.79 8.80 1.94
C GLU A 408 -6.93 9.76 2.30
N MET A 409 -7.10 10.82 1.51
CA MET A 409 -8.26 11.72 1.61
C MET A 409 -8.80 12.10 0.23
N SER A 410 -10.10 12.36 0.18
CA SER A 410 -10.73 12.99 -0.98
C SER A 410 -10.54 14.50 -0.91
N LEU A 411 -10.19 15.13 -2.03
CA LEU A 411 -10.14 16.57 -2.21
C LEU A 411 -11.29 17.00 -3.13
N ASP A 412 -12.23 17.77 -2.62
CA ASP A 412 -13.28 18.41 -3.42
C ASP A 412 -12.89 19.88 -3.64
N VAL A 413 -12.15 20.14 -4.72
CA VAL A 413 -11.61 21.47 -5.02
C VAL A 413 -12.74 22.31 -5.62
N PRO A 414 -13.19 23.38 -4.92
CA PRO A 414 -14.37 24.10 -5.32
C PRO A 414 -14.13 24.96 -6.57
N ARG A 415 -15.17 25.19 -7.35
CA ARG A 415 -15.14 26.11 -8.48
C ARG A 415 -15.65 27.48 -8.03
N MET A 416 -14.87 28.52 -8.31
CA MET A 416 -15.28 29.91 -8.13
C MET A 416 -15.88 30.43 -9.44
N ASP A 417 -17.12 30.92 -9.37
CA ASP A 417 -17.76 31.65 -10.46
C ASP A 417 -17.45 33.15 -10.28
N ASP A 418 -16.89 33.80 -11.31
CA ASP A 418 -16.44 35.20 -11.23
C ASP A 418 -17.60 36.20 -10.93
N ASP A 419 -18.84 35.82 -11.24
CA ASP A 419 -20.03 36.66 -11.03
C ASP A 419 -20.72 36.46 -9.67
N LYS A 420 -20.36 35.42 -8.91
CA LYS A 420 -21.03 35.07 -7.65
C LYS A 420 -20.13 35.31 -6.45
N LEU A 421 -20.72 35.76 -5.35
CA LEU A 421 -20.06 35.86 -4.06
C LEU A 421 -19.50 34.49 -3.65
N PHE A 422 -18.22 34.43 -3.31
CA PHE A 422 -17.52 33.19 -2.98
C PHE A 422 -16.63 33.37 -1.73
N ALA A 423 -16.40 32.30 -0.97
CA ALA A 423 -15.45 32.29 0.15
C ALA A 423 -14.52 31.09 0.08
N SER A 424 -13.27 31.29 0.50
CA SER A 424 -12.33 30.20 0.74
C SER A 424 -12.77 29.31 1.90
N SER A 425 -12.03 28.22 2.13
CA SER A 425 -12.12 27.45 3.38
C SER A 425 -11.98 28.37 4.60
N LEU A 426 -12.81 28.13 5.61
CA LEU A 426 -12.73 28.78 6.91
C LEU A 426 -11.66 28.09 7.77
N ILE A 427 -10.58 28.82 8.07
CA ILE A 427 -9.50 28.32 8.90
C ILE A 427 -9.67 28.83 10.34
N LEU A 428 -9.69 27.87 11.27
CA LEU A 428 -9.46 28.12 12.68
C LEU A 428 -7.97 27.94 12.96
N ALA A 429 -7.30 29.05 13.26
CA ALA A 429 -5.85 29.12 13.37
C ALA A 429 -5.38 29.21 14.82
N ASP A 430 -4.23 28.60 15.11
CA ASP A 430 -3.53 28.78 16.38
C ASP A 430 -2.50 29.92 16.34
N VAL A 431 -1.98 30.22 15.14
CA VAL A 431 -1.12 31.38 14.86
C VAL A 431 -1.73 32.17 13.71
N LEU A 432 -1.94 33.47 13.95
CA LEU A 432 -2.42 34.43 12.96
C LEU A 432 -1.65 35.74 13.16
N GLU A 433 -0.67 36.00 12.28
CA GLU A 433 0.23 37.15 12.38
C GLU A 433 0.51 37.74 10.99
N LYS A 434 0.71 39.06 10.89
CA LYS A 434 1.12 39.69 9.63
C LYS A 434 2.58 39.34 9.32
N VAL A 435 2.88 39.02 8.06
CA VAL A 435 4.27 38.78 7.62
C VAL A 435 4.93 40.06 7.09
N PRO A 436 6.25 40.22 7.26
CA PRO A 436 6.99 41.30 6.61
C PRO A 436 6.84 41.24 5.09
N THR A 437 6.84 42.41 4.44
CA THR A 437 6.61 42.52 2.98
C THR A 437 7.57 41.67 2.13
N ARG A 438 8.79 41.42 2.63
CA ARG A 438 9.83 40.61 1.97
C ARG A 438 9.56 39.09 2.02
N SER A 439 8.66 38.64 2.89
CA SER A 439 8.34 37.23 3.11
C SER A 439 6.95 36.84 2.60
N ILE A 440 6.29 37.74 1.86
CA ILE A 440 5.01 37.46 1.22
C ILE A 440 5.19 36.30 0.21
N GLY A 441 4.37 35.26 0.37
CA GLY A 441 4.38 34.08 -0.51
C GLY A 441 5.57 33.13 -0.34
N THR A 442 6.46 33.36 0.62
CA THR A 442 7.60 32.49 0.90
C THR A 442 7.57 32.00 2.34
N GLY A 443 7.63 30.68 2.53
CA GLY A 443 7.68 30.05 3.85
C GLY A 443 6.41 29.28 4.23
N GLN A 444 6.53 28.50 5.30
CA GLN A 444 5.46 27.68 5.84
C GLN A 444 4.32 28.55 6.40
N PHE A 445 3.07 28.19 6.09
CA PHE A 445 1.86 28.84 6.60
C PHE A 445 1.63 30.27 6.10
N VAL A 446 2.30 30.72 5.06
CA VAL A 446 2.10 32.09 4.54
C VAL A 446 1.01 32.09 3.48
N ILE A 447 -0.08 32.81 3.75
CA ILE A 447 -1.20 33.02 2.84
C ILE A 447 -1.33 34.53 2.59
N GLY A 448 -0.87 34.99 1.42
CA GLY A 448 -0.83 36.43 1.12
C GLY A 448 0.10 37.17 2.09
N SER A 449 -0.43 38.19 2.78
CA SER A 449 0.30 39.04 3.72
C SER A 449 0.27 38.55 5.17
N SER A 450 -0.26 37.34 5.41
CA SER A 450 -0.46 36.80 6.76
C SER A 450 0.07 35.38 6.90
N LYS A 451 0.61 35.07 8.07
CA LYS A 451 0.98 33.73 8.50
C LYS A 451 -0.22 33.13 9.24
N VAL A 452 -0.76 32.07 8.68
CA VAL A 452 -2.00 31.41 9.13
C VAL A 452 -1.70 29.93 9.33
N ARG A 453 -1.48 29.53 10.58
CA ARG A 453 -1.27 28.11 10.91
C ARG A 453 -2.60 27.50 11.37
N PRO A 454 -3.17 26.54 10.63
CA PRO A 454 -4.43 25.92 11.01
C PRO A 454 -4.25 25.03 12.25
N ARG A 455 -5.26 25.00 13.12
CA ARG A 455 -5.37 24.01 14.20
C ARG A 455 -5.91 22.70 13.61
N MET A 456 -5.17 21.61 13.77
CA MET A 456 -5.55 20.31 13.18
C MET A 456 -6.46 19.47 14.07
N GLY A 457 -6.34 19.62 15.39
CA GLY A 457 -7.07 18.79 16.36
C GLY A 457 -8.42 19.35 16.81
N ASP A 458 -8.89 20.47 16.23
CA ASP A 458 -10.12 21.22 16.56
C ASP A 458 -10.36 21.55 18.05
N ASN A 459 -9.43 21.19 18.93
CA ASN A 459 -9.48 21.40 20.37
C ASN A 459 -8.75 22.68 20.75
N PHE A 460 -9.43 23.54 21.48
CA PHE A 460 -8.89 24.77 22.05
C PHE A 460 -9.07 24.76 23.56
N LYS A 461 -8.08 25.28 24.29
CA LYS A 461 -8.23 25.54 25.71
C LYS A 461 -9.00 26.85 25.89
N ASN A 462 -9.78 26.96 26.97
CA ASN A 462 -10.50 28.19 27.27
C ASN A 462 -9.56 29.41 27.40
N SER A 463 -8.32 29.23 27.86
CA SER A 463 -7.31 30.30 27.96
C SER A 463 -6.65 30.69 26.63
N GLU A 464 -6.88 29.96 25.54
CA GLU A 464 -6.24 30.22 24.24
C GLU A 464 -6.98 31.30 23.43
N LYS A 465 -6.28 31.85 22.44
CA LYS A 465 -6.89 32.71 21.42
C LYS A 465 -7.07 31.87 20.16
N MET A 466 -8.23 31.98 19.53
CA MET A 466 -8.55 31.32 18.27
C MET A 466 -8.53 32.34 17.13
N GLY A 467 -7.68 32.12 16.13
CA GLY A 467 -7.66 32.90 14.90
C GLY A 467 -8.77 32.43 13.95
N ILE A 468 -9.43 33.38 13.31
CA ILE A 468 -10.44 33.16 12.27
C ILE A 468 -9.87 33.77 10.98
N TYR A 469 -9.70 32.94 9.96
CA TYR A 469 -9.16 33.36 8.67
C TYR A 469 -10.03 32.87 7.51
N VAL A 470 -10.50 33.80 6.68
CA VAL A 470 -11.28 33.55 5.46
C VAL A 470 -10.94 34.60 4.40
N LYS A 471 -10.85 34.19 3.14
CA LYS A 471 -10.88 35.08 1.99
C LYS A 471 -12.26 35.09 1.34
N LEU A 472 -12.75 36.28 1.03
CA LEU A 472 -14.00 36.52 0.33
C LEU A 472 -13.71 37.09 -1.05
N TYR A 473 -14.52 36.71 -2.05
CA TYR A 473 -14.30 37.05 -3.45
C TYR A 473 -15.58 37.54 -4.11
N ASN A 474 -15.42 38.37 -5.14
CA ASN A 474 -16.45 38.78 -6.10
C ASN A 474 -17.64 39.56 -5.50
N PHE A 475 -17.37 40.42 -4.51
CA PHE A 475 -18.36 41.43 -4.10
C PHE A 475 -18.66 42.38 -5.26
N GLN A 476 -19.89 42.85 -5.32
CA GLN A 476 -20.25 43.92 -6.24
C GLN A 476 -19.64 45.24 -5.74
N PRO A 477 -18.82 45.93 -6.55
CA PRO A 477 -18.39 47.28 -6.24
C PRO A 477 -19.55 48.26 -6.44
N ASP A 478 -19.69 49.20 -5.52
CA ASP A 478 -20.57 50.36 -5.70
C ASP A 478 -20.06 51.25 -6.84
N GLU A 479 -20.95 51.69 -7.74
CA GLU A 479 -20.59 52.41 -8.97
C GLU A 479 -19.87 53.75 -8.72
N LYS A 480 -20.05 54.35 -7.54
CA LYS A 480 -19.45 55.66 -7.21
C LYS A 480 -18.17 55.54 -6.40
N THR A 481 -18.14 54.59 -5.47
CA THR A 481 -17.04 54.46 -4.50
C THR A 481 -16.07 53.34 -4.85
N ASN A 482 -16.43 52.44 -5.78
CA ASN A 482 -15.72 51.19 -6.09
C ASN A 482 -15.48 50.29 -4.86
N LYS A 483 -16.19 50.56 -3.76
CA LYS A 483 -16.09 49.80 -2.51
C LYS A 483 -17.22 48.76 -2.44
N PRO A 484 -16.97 47.62 -1.80
CA PRO A 484 -18.03 46.63 -1.54
C PRO A 484 -19.01 47.16 -0.48
N SER A 485 -20.27 46.72 -0.56
CA SER A 485 -21.31 47.01 0.44
C SER A 485 -21.96 45.71 0.91
N GLY A 486 -21.86 45.43 2.20
CA GLY A 486 -22.29 44.15 2.76
C GLY A 486 -22.14 44.08 4.27
N THR A 487 -22.56 42.96 4.83
CA THR A 487 -22.35 42.63 6.25
C THR A 487 -21.76 41.24 6.40
N VAL A 488 -20.99 41.05 7.47
CA VAL A 488 -20.49 39.76 7.91
C VAL A 488 -21.00 39.50 9.32
N GLU A 489 -21.81 38.45 9.45
CA GLU A 489 -22.36 37.98 10.72
C GLU A 489 -21.53 36.77 11.20
N TYR A 490 -21.01 36.87 12.41
CA TYR A 490 -20.27 35.84 13.13
C TYR A 490 -21.16 35.28 14.22
N GLU A 491 -21.45 33.99 14.16
CA GLU A 491 -22.25 33.29 15.15
C GLU A 491 -21.45 32.12 15.73
N ILE A 492 -21.41 31.98 17.05
CA ILE A 492 -20.93 30.76 17.70
C ILE A 492 -22.12 30.11 18.37
N VAL A 493 -22.42 28.89 17.96
CA VAL A 493 -23.48 28.07 18.54
C VAL A 493 -22.92 26.85 19.23
N LYS A 494 -23.58 26.43 20.30
CA LYS A 494 -23.29 25.14 20.92
C LYS A 494 -23.87 24.02 20.06
N THR A 495 -23.07 23.01 19.71
CA THR A 495 -23.47 21.98 18.73
C THR A 495 -24.61 21.09 19.25
N SER A 496 -24.76 20.93 20.57
CA SER A 496 -25.78 20.05 21.17
C SER A 496 -27.22 20.54 21.04
N ASP A 497 -27.44 21.84 21.20
CA ASP A 497 -28.77 22.45 21.28
C ASP A 497 -28.93 23.65 20.34
N ASN A 498 -27.89 23.95 19.55
CA ASN A 498 -27.82 25.09 18.64
C ASN A 498 -28.06 26.44 19.34
N SER A 499 -27.83 26.51 20.66
CA SER A 499 -27.94 27.75 21.42
C SER A 499 -26.83 28.71 21.02
N LYS A 500 -27.21 29.98 20.78
CA LYS A 500 -26.26 31.05 20.45
C LYS A 500 -25.48 31.46 21.69
N VAL A 501 -24.16 31.49 21.55
CA VAL A 501 -23.23 31.89 22.61
C VAL A 501 -22.58 33.23 22.29
N LEU A 502 -22.33 33.49 21.02
CA LEU A 502 -21.84 34.76 20.53
C LEU A 502 -22.51 35.08 19.19
N GLU A 503 -22.88 36.33 19.03
CA GLU A 503 -23.37 36.90 17.77
C GLU A 503 -22.77 38.29 17.63
N PHE A 504 -22.05 38.51 16.52
CA PHE A 504 -21.41 39.78 16.23
C PHE A 504 -21.53 40.06 14.73
N THR A 505 -21.83 41.30 14.37
CA THR A 505 -21.96 41.72 12.98
C THR A 505 -21.01 42.87 12.72
N GLU A 506 -20.25 42.80 11.63
CA GLU A 506 -19.44 43.92 11.15
C GLU A 506 -19.82 44.28 9.71
N ASP A 507 -19.59 45.55 9.37
CA ASP A 507 -19.76 46.03 8.01
C ASP A 507 -18.51 45.68 7.19
N VAL A 508 -18.72 45.24 5.94
CA VAL A 508 -17.65 44.81 5.04
C VAL A 508 -16.63 45.93 4.80
N THR A 509 -17.03 47.21 4.90
CA THR A 509 -16.13 48.36 4.77
C THR A 509 -15.02 48.44 5.83
N GLN A 510 -15.16 47.71 6.94
CA GLN A 510 -14.15 47.63 8.01
C GLN A 510 -13.11 46.51 7.79
N ILE A 511 -13.26 45.72 6.74
CA ILE A 511 -12.40 44.59 6.41
C ILE A 511 -11.35 45.03 5.37
N GLU A 512 -10.10 44.61 5.56
CA GLU A 512 -9.02 44.90 4.62
C GLU A 512 -9.24 44.20 3.26
N GLY A 513 -9.24 44.95 2.17
CA GLY A 513 -9.29 44.41 0.81
C GLY A 513 -9.95 45.31 -0.23
N SER A 514 -10.23 44.72 -1.39
CA SER A 514 -10.99 45.31 -2.50
C SER A 514 -12.28 44.52 -2.74
N ALA A 515 -13.20 45.05 -3.56
CA ALA A 515 -14.42 44.32 -3.91
C ALA A 515 -14.14 42.94 -4.57
N SER A 516 -13.03 42.81 -5.29
CA SER A 516 -12.61 41.53 -5.89
C SER A 516 -12.13 40.51 -4.85
N GLN A 517 -11.41 40.96 -3.81
CA GLN A 517 -10.86 40.08 -2.80
C GLN A 517 -10.72 40.80 -1.46
N MET A 518 -11.32 40.22 -0.42
CA MET A 518 -11.23 40.70 0.96
C MET A 518 -10.74 39.60 1.89
N THR A 519 -10.05 39.96 2.96
CA THR A 519 -9.50 38.98 3.90
C THR A 519 -9.99 39.28 5.31
N ILE A 520 -10.73 38.34 5.89
CA ILE A 520 -11.13 38.36 7.29
C ILE A 520 -9.99 37.73 8.09
N GLU A 521 -9.44 38.50 9.02
CA GLU A 521 -8.41 38.08 9.95
C GLU A 521 -8.78 38.58 11.34
N LYS A 522 -9.31 37.69 12.19
CA LYS A 522 -9.76 38.06 13.54
C LYS A 522 -9.15 37.12 14.56
N MET A 523 -8.77 37.66 15.71
CA MET A 523 -8.33 36.87 16.87
C MET A 523 -9.40 36.94 17.95
N LEU A 524 -9.95 35.78 18.32
CA LEU A 524 -10.99 35.65 19.33
C LEU A 524 -10.37 35.10 20.63
N PRO A 525 -10.28 35.90 21.71
CA PRO A 525 -9.87 35.42 23.02
C PRO A 525 -11.00 34.58 23.62
N LEU A 526 -10.83 33.25 23.68
CA LEU A 526 -11.89 32.34 24.15
C LEU A 526 -12.20 32.53 25.64
N GLY A 527 -11.20 32.98 26.42
CA GLY A 527 -11.34 33.24 27.85
C GLY A 527 -12.41 34.28 28.20
N ASN A 528 -12.65 35.22 27.31
CA ASN A 528 -13.65 36.28 27.52
C ASN A 528 -15.09 35.77 27.33
N LEU A 529 -15.25 34.60 26.70
CA LEU A 529 -16.56 34.03 26.35
C LEU A 529 -17.06 33.04 27.40
N ASN A 530 -16.24 32.68 28.38
CA ASN A 530 -16.57 31.74 29.47
C ASN A 530 -17.27 30.46 28.97
N LEU A 531 -16.76 29.90 27.88
CA LEU A 531 -17.33 28.71 27.25
C LEU A 531 -17.13 27.48 28.14
N ALA A 532 -18.21 26.73 28.40
CA ALA A 532 -18.12 25.43 29.06
C ALA A 532 -17.39 24.41 28.14
N PRO A 533 -16.74 23.38 28.70
CA PRO A 533 -16.20 22.30 27.88
C PRO A 533 -17.31 21.64 27.05
N GLY A 534 -17.06 21.46 25.75
CA GLY A 534 -18.06 20.99 24.80
C GLY A 534 -17.74 21.31 23.35
N GLN A 535 -18.63 20.88 22.44
CA GLN A 535 -18.52 21.15 21.01
C GLN A 535 -19.30 22.41 20.61
N TYR A 536 -18.69 23.23 19.78
CA TYR A 536 -19.21 24.48 19.25
C TYR A 536 -19.03 24.53 17.74
N THR A 537 -19.90 25.28 17.07
CA THR A 537 -19.79 25.57 15.65
C THR A 537 -19.73 27.08 15.47
N ILE A 538 -18.69 27.56 14.78
CA ILE A 538 -18.68 28.93 14.28
C ILE A 538 -19.35 28.94 12.91
N ARG A 539 -20.24 29.92 12.69
CA ARG A 539 -20.85 30.21 11.40
C ARG A 539 -20.51 31.65 11.02
N LEU A 540 -20.10 31.82 9.77
CA LEU A 540 -19.79 33.09 9.16
C LEU A 540 -20.76 33.29 8.01
N LYS A 541 -21.73 34.17 8.17
CA LYS A 541 -22.68 34.52 7.12
C LYS A 541 -22.32 35.87 6.53
N VAL A 542 -21.98 35.86 5.25
CA VAL A 542 -21.60 37.04 4.47
C VAL A 542 -22.77 37.40 3.59
N THR A 543 -23.16 38.68 3.58
CA THR A 543 -24.23 39.20 2.73
C THR A 543 -23.71 40.37 1.90
N ASP A 544 -23.80 40.26 0.58
CA ASP A 544 -23.59 41.36 -0.37
C ASP A 544 -24.94 42.07 -0.57
N LYS A 545 -25.01 43.33 -0.15
CA LYS A 545 -26.24 44.15 -0.21
C LYS A 545 -26.56 44.61 -1.63
N LEU A 546 -25.58 44.71 -2.51
CA LEU A 546 -25.76 45.20 -3.88
C LEU A 546 -26.20 44.07 -4.82
N LYS A 547 -25.65 42.86 -4.63
CA LYS A 547 -26.08 41.65 -5.36
C LYS A 547 -27.26 40.91 -4.73
N ASN A 548 -27.66 41.25 -3.50
CA ASN A 548 -28.61 40.47 -2.69
C ASN A 548 -28.23 38.98 -2.61
N GLN A 549 -26.93 38.69 -2.52
CA GLN A 549 -26.40 37.34 -2.35
C GLN A 549 -25.92 37.14 -0.93
N SER A 550 -26.11 35.93 -0.40
CA SER A 550 -25.54 35.55 0.89
C SER A 550 -24.86 34.19 0.80
N LEU A 551 -23.82 34.02 1.60
CA LEU A 551 -23.00 32.83 1.69
C LEU A 551 -22.74 32.53 3.16
N THR A 552 -22.83 31.26 3.56
CA THR A 552 -22.49 30.83 4.91
C THR A 552 -21.33 29.84 4.88
N GLN A 553 -20.30 30.11 5.67
CA GLN A 553 -19.21 29.18 5.97
C GLN A 553 -19.32 28.75 7.43
N SER A 554 -18.93 27.52 7.74
CA SER A 554 -18.97 27.02 9.12
C SER A 554 -17.82 26.09 9.42
N ALA A 555 -17.34 26.12 10.67
CA ALA A 555 -16.32 25.21 11.17
C ALA A 555 -16.68 24.78 12.59
N GLN A 556 -16.38 23.53 12.93
CA GLN A 556 -16.58 22.98 14.26
C GLN A 556 -15.30 23.09 15.08
N PHE A 557 -15.43 23.30 16.38
CA PHE A 557 -14.34 23.26 17.33
C PHE A 557 -14.82 22.79 18.70
N SER A 558 -13.90 22.30 19.52
CA SER A 558 -14.19 21.83 20.87
C SER A 558 -13.39 22.63 21.89
N ILE A 559 -14.03 22.92 23.03
CA ILE A 559 -13.37 23.49 24.20
C ILE A 559 -13.08 22.38 25.20
N THR A 560 -11.80 22.27 25.60
CA THR A 560 -11.31 21.32 26.61
C THR A 560 -10.85 22.00 27.87
#